data_AF-A0A714WVF7-F1
#
_entry.id   AF-A0A714WVF7-F1
#
_cell.length_a   1.000
_cell.length_b   1.000
_cell.length_c   1.000
_cell.angle_alpha   90.00
_cell.angle_beta   90.00
_cell.angle_gamma   90.00
#
_symmetry.space_group_name_H-M   'P 1'
#
loop_
_entity.id
_entity.type
_entity.pdbx_description
1 polymer ?
#
loop_
_entity_poly.entity_id
_entity_poly.type
_entity_poly.pdbx_seq_one_letter_code
_entity_poly.pdbx_strand_id
1 'polypeptide(L)' 'MPVTPPPFPDPPTWGNLGIWGDRLLDALETCNADKRAIELLEQRRLQRLNNEDNNHAEN' A
#
# COMPACT_ATOMS: atom_id res chain seq x y z
N MET A 1 7.98 -8.10 0.86
CA MET A 1 8.88 -7.55 1.91
C MET A 1 8.30 -6.22 2.34
N PRO A 2 8.32 -5.85 3.64
CA PRO A 2 7.85 -4.53 4.05
C PRO A 2 8.67 -3.45 3.36
N VAL A 3 8.02 -2.42 2.83
CA VAL A 3 8.71 -1.29 2.21
C VAL A 3 9.21 -0.35 3.29
N THR A 4 10.52 -0.37 3.52
CA THR A 4 11.20 0.59 4.39
C THR A 4 11.74 1.73 3.54
N PRO A 5 11.48 3.00 3.89
CA PRO A 5 12.07 4.13 3.18
C PRO A 5 13.61 4.05 3.24
N PRO A 6 14.32 4.47 2.18
CA PRO A 6 15.77 4.46 2.17
C PRO A 6 16.32 5.40 3.26
N PRO A 7 17.42 5.03 3.95
CA PRO A 7 18.05 5.93 4.91
C PRO A 7 18.55 7.19 4.20
N PHE A 8 18.45 8.34 4.87
CA PHE A 8 18.96 9.60 4.33
C PHE A 8 20.50 9.55 4.24
N PRO A 9 21.10 9.98 3.12
CA PRO A 9 22.55 9.92 2.96
C PRO A 9 23.30 10.93 3.86
N ASP A 10 24.43 10.51 4.42
CA ASP A 10 25.34 11.34 5.22
C ASP A 10 26.82 11.06 4.86
N PRO A 11 27.59 12.04 4.32
CA PRO A 11 27.16 13.40 3.98
C PRO A 11 26.24 13.44 2.75
N PRO A 12 25.31 14.41 2.66
CA PRO A 12 24.46 14.59 1.50
C PRO A 12 25.27 15.17 0.33
N THR A 13 25.24 14.48 -0.81
CA THR A 13 25.84 14.93 -2.08
C THR A 13 24.75 14.95 -3.15
N TRP A 14 24.87 15.81 -4.15
CA TRP A 14 23.86 15.87 -5.22
C TRP A 14 23.61 14.51 -5.89
N GLY A 15 24.67 13.71 -6.09
CA GLY A 15 24.55 12.37 -6.67
C GLY A 15 23.79 11.39 -5.76
N ASN A 16 24.14 11.31 -4.47
CA ASN A 16 23.46 10.39 -3.56
C ASN A 16 22.03 10.82 -3.21
N LEU A 17 21.73 12.12 -3.26
CA LEU A 17 20.38 12.65 -3.06
C LEU A 17 19.44 12.28 -4.22
N GLY A 18 19.94 12.28 -5.47
CA GLY A 18 19.16 11.82 -6.62
C GLY A 18 18.74 10.36 -6.46
N ILE A 19 19.70 9.48 -6.16
CA ILE A 19 19.44 8.05 -5.92
C ILE A 19 18.50 7.83 -4.73
N TRP A 20 18.68 8.60 -3.65
CA TRP A 20 17.80 8.53 -2.49
C TRP A 20 16.37 8.95 -2.83
N GLY A 21 16.20 9.99 -3.64
CA GLY A 21 14.90 10.46 -4.12
C GLY A 21 14.14 9.41 -4.92
N ASP A 22 14.81 8.79 -5.90
CA ASP A 22 14.21 7.73 -6.72
C ASP A 22 13.76 6.55 -5.85
N ARG A 23 14.62 6.09 -4.94
CA ARG A 23 14.30 4.99 -4.02
C ARG A 23 13.18 5.33 -3.04
N LEU A 24 13.05 6.58 -2.65
CA LEU A 24 11.96 7.04 -1.78
C LEU A 24 10.63 7.02 -2.55
N LEU A 25 10.62 7.49 -3.80
CA LEU A 25 9.45 7.47 -4.66
C LEU A 25 8.96 6.04 -4.89
N ASP A 26 9.85 5.10 -5.24
CA ASP A 26 9.50 3.68 -5.41
C ASP A 26 8.86 3.08 -4.16
N ALA A 27 9.42 3.39 -2.98
CA ALA A 27 8.88 2.92 -1.70
C ALA A 27 7.48 3.48 -1.42
N LEU A 28 7.25 4.77 -1.72
CA LEU A 28 5.94 5.41 -1.57
C LEU A 28 4.90 4.84 -2.54
N GLU A 29 5.28 4.61 -3.80
CA GLU A 29 4.40 4.02 -4.80
C GLU A 29 3.97 2.61 -4.41
N THR A 30 4.91 1.80 -3.92
CA THR A 30 4.62 0.46 -3.42
C THR A 30 3.68 0.51 -2.20
N CYS A 31 3.95 1.38 -1.23
CA CYS A 31 3.07 1.57 -0.07
C CYS A 31 1.64 1.97 -0.50
N ASN A 32 1.52 2.85 -1.48
CA ASN A 32 0.23 3.28 -2.03
C ASN A 32 -0.47 2.14 -2.79
N ALA A 33 0.26 1.24 -3.44
CA ALA A 33 -0.30 0.04 -4.05
C ALA A 33 -0.83 -0.94 -2.99
N ASP A 34 -0.06 -1.17 -1.93
CA ASP A 34 -0.47 -2.03 -0.81
C ASP A 34 -1.73 -1.49 -0.12
N LYS A 35 -1.82 -0.17 0.11
CA LYS A 35 -3.01 0.47 0.67
C LYS A 35 -4.26 0.20 -0.17
N ARG A 36 -4.15 0.36 -1.50
CA ARG A 36 -5.25 0.07 -2.43
C ARG A 36 -5.63 -1.41 -2.42
N ALA A 37 -4.65 -2.31 -2.32
CA ALA A 37 -4.91 -3.74 -2.22
C ALA A 37 -5.68 -4.10 -0.94
N ILE A 38 -5.32 -3.49 0.20
CA ILE A 38 -6.03 -3.67 1.48
C ILE A 38 -7.47 -3.17 1.36
N GLU A 39 -7.69 -1.98 0.80
CA GLU A 39 -9.04 -1.44 0.57
C GLU A 39 -9.91 -2.37 -0.28
N LEU A 40 -9.35 -2.96 -1.34
CA LEU A 40 -10.04 -3.94 -2.18
C LEU A 40 -10.39 -5.24 -1.44
N LEU A 41 -9.50 -5.71 -0.55
CA LEU A 41 -9.77 -6.90 0.27
C LEU A 41 -10.92 -6.65 1.24
N GLU A 42 -10.95 -5.47 1.87
CA GLU A 42 -12.04 -5.09 2.78
C GLU A 42 -13.37 -4.94 2.03
N GLN A 43 -13.37 -4.30 0.86
CA GLN A 43 -14.58 -4.22 0.02
C GLN A 43 -15.13 -5.61 -0.33
N ARG A 44 -14.28 -6.56 -0.72
CA ARG A 44 -14.70 -7.94 -1.00
C ARG A 44 -15.23 -8.65 0.24
N ARG A 45 -14.65 -8.38 1.42
CA ARG A 45 -15.13 -8.93 2.69
C ARG A 45 -16.53 -8.42 3.01
N LEU A 46 -16.77 -7.12 2.88
CA LEU A 46 -18.08 -6.51 3.09
C LEU A 46 -19.12 -7.00 2.08
N GLN A 47 -18.75 -7.19 0.82
CA GLN A 47 -19.63 -7.78 -0.20
C GLN A 47 -20.08 -9.20 0.16
N ARG A 48 -19.16 -10.04 0.67
CA ARG A 48 -19.51 -11.40 1.10
C ARG A 48 -20.47 -11.37 2.29
N LEU A 49 -20.21 -10.54 3.30
CA LEU A 49 -21.09 -10.38 4.46
C LEU A 49 -22.48 -9.90 4.05
N ASN A 50 -22.58 -8.84 3.24
CA ASN A 50 -23.86 -8.36 2.74
C ASN A 50 -24.61 -9.43 1.94
N ASN A 51 -23.91 -10.23 1.14
CA ASN A 51 -24.55 -11.31 0.38
C ASN A 51 -25.06 -12.42 1.31
N GLU A 52 -24.30 -12.81 2.34
CA GLU A 52 -24.74 -13.78 3.35
C GLU A 52 -25.98 -13.29 4.11
N ASP A 53 -26.00 -12.02 4.52
CA ASP A 53 -27.15 -11.40 5.20
C ASP A 53 -28.40 -11.38 4.30
N ASN A 54 -28.26 -11.03 3.02
CA ASN A 54 -29.38 -11.04 2.07
C ASN A 54 -29.95 -12.46 1.86
N ASN A 55 -29.08 -13.47 1.73
CA ASN A 55 -29.51 -14.86 1.57
C ASN A 55 -30.22 -15.41 2.83
N HIS A 56 -29.88 -14.92 4.03
CA HIS A 56 -30.57 -15.30 5.26
C HIS A 56 -31.92 -14.60 5.44
N ALA A 57 -32.09 -13.40 4.88
CA ALA A 57 -33.34 -12.64 4.92
C ALA A 57 -34.39 -13.13 3.91
N GLU A 58 -33.99 -13.81 2.83
CA GLU A 58 -34.88 -14.36 1.80
C GLU A 58 -35.40 -15.79 2.08
N ASN A 59 -35.01 -16.41 3.20
CA ASN A 59 -35.36 -17.80 3.58
C ASN A 59 -36.23 -17.84 4.85
#